data_AF-M7MQJ7-F1
#
_entry.id   AF-M7MQJ7-F1
#
_cell.length_a   1.000
_cell.length_b   1.000
_cell.length_c   1.000
_cell.angle_alpha   90.00
_cell.angle_beta   90.00
_cell.angle_gamma   90.00
#
_symmetry.space_group_name_H-M   'P 1'
#
loop_
_entity.id
_entity.type
_entity.pdbx_description
1 polymer ?
#
loop_
_entity_poly.entity_id
_entity_poly.type
_entity_poly.pdbx_seq_one_letter_code
_entity_poly.pdbx_strand_id
1 'polypeptide(L)'
;MLTLDIKNMLVTERFTTRGGDGSDQMVLSLNTSKYRAWYAENITKPRSSADELENPLEVSRDELAEQAWLTTNFWMGSTGSTVEAAIDGGGPVVASRTQQLRGEDPLIGAEYSDPVAIMEQFVHGGGLADRSMHLWRLALPADLEVGEHTAKVTSTDVHGRKFTETLVFEVTK
;
A
#
# COMPACT_ATOMS: atom_id res chain seq x y z
N MET A 1 -1.83 -10.62 14.76
CA MET A 1 -0.96 -11.48 15.60
C MET A 1 0.26 -11.84 14.76
N LEU A 2 1.46 -11.69 15.31
CA LEU A 2 2.68 -12.19 14.67
C LEU A 2 2.89 -13.64 15.13
N THR A 3 3.10 -14.54 14.17
CA THR A 3 3.50 -15.92 14.46
C THR A 3 4.94 -16.12 13.99
N LEU A 4 5.78 -16.63 14.89
CA LEU A 4 7.13 -17.09 14.60
C LEU A 4 7.17 -18.60 14.79
N ASP A 5 7.36 -19.35 13.70
CA ASP A 5 7.54 -20.81 13.75
C ASP A 5 9.04 -21.12 13.59
N ILE A 6 9.58 -21.91 14.52
CA ILE A 6 10.97 -22.34 14.52
C ILE A 6 11.01 -23.86 14.50
N LYS A 7 11.47 -24.43 13.39
CA LYS A 7 11.67 -25.88 13.21
C LYS A 7 13.13 -26.16 12.89
N ASN A 8 13.86 -26.64 13.90
CA ASN A 8 15.30 -26.83 13.87
C ASN A 8 16.05 -25.52 13.58
N MET A 9 16.54 -25.34 12.35
CA MET A 9 17.20 -24.10 11.88
C MET A 9 16.32 -23.27 10.95
N LEU A 10 15.08 -23.70 10.69
CA LEU A 10 14.14 -22.98 9.83
C LEU A 10 13.33 -22.02 10.69
N VAL A 11 13.44 -20.73 10.39
CA VAL A 11 12.62 -19.67 10.98
C VAL A 11 11.65 -19.18 9.91
N THR A 12 10.36 -19.14 10.21
CA THR A 12 9.34 -18.53 9.35
C THR A 12 8.46 -17.58 10.16
N GLU A 13 8.21 -16.40 9.60
CA GLU A 13 7.34 -15.38 10.18
C GLU A 13 6.05 -15.25 9.36
N ARG A 14 4.93 -14.86 9.97
CA ARG A 14 3.69 -14.57 9.25
C ARG A 14 2.81 -13.59 10.03
N PHE A 15 2.08 -12.74 9.32
CA PHE A 15 0.98 -12.00 9.90
C PHE A 15 -0.29 -12.86 9.91
N THR A 16 -1.11 -12.77 10.94
CA THR A 16 -2.44 -13.38 10.93
C THR A 16 -3.41 -12.42 11.61
N THR A 17 -4.39 -11.95 10.85
CA THR A 17 -5.55 -11.23 11.36
C THR A 17 -6.29 -12.12 12.37
N ARG A 18 -6.95 -11.53 13.36
CA ARG A 18 -7.66 -12.33 14.36
C ARG A 18 -8.75 -13.16 13.68
N GLY A 19 -8.71 -14.48 13.82
CA GLY A 19 -9.67 -15.39 13.18
C GLY A 19 -9.41 -15.66 11.70
N GLY A 20 -8.40 -15.03 11.10
CA GLY A 20 -7.98 -15.30 9.73
C GLY A 20 -7.15 -16.57 9.62
N ASP A 21 -7.12 -17.14 8.42
CA ASP A 21 -6.24 -18.26 8.07
C ASP A 21 -4.81 -17.80 7.74
N GLY A 22 -4.58 -16.47 7.73
CA GLY A 22 -3.34 -15.77 7.40
C GLY A 22 -2.96 -15.88 5.92
N SER A 23 -3.96 -15.92 5.04
CA SER A 23 -3.81 -15.61 3.63
C SER A 23 -3.68 -14.10 3.38
N ASP A 24 -4.39 -13.28 4.16
CA ASP A 24 -4.26 -11.82 4.14
C ASP A 24 -2.88 -11.41 4.65
N GLN A 25 -2.03 -10.91 3.75
CA GLN A 25 -0.70 -10.42 4.11
C GLN A 25 -0.43 -8.99 3.66
N MET A 26 -1.31 -8.41 2.84
CA MET A 26 -1.15 -7.05 2.35
C MET A 26 -2.45 -6.28 2.37
N VAL A 27 -2.35 -4.99 2.08
CA VAL A 27 -3.48 -4.17 1.67
C VAL A 27 -3.05 -3.30 0.50
N LEU A 28 -3.94 -3.13 -0.48
CA LEU A 28 -3.73 -2.35 -1.68
C LEU A 28 -4.52 -1.03 -1.60
N SER A 29 -3.94 0.04 -2.12
CA SER A 29 -4.60 1.35 -2.22
C SER A 29 -3.95 2.23 -3.29
N LEU A 30 -4.50 3.43 -3.49
CA LEU A 30 -3.90 4.47 -4.31
C LEU A 30 -3.38 5.62 -3.44
N ASN A 31 -2.18 6.08 -3.75
CA ASN A 31 -1.64 7.34 -3.25
C ASN A 31 -1.71 8.37 -4.38
N THR A 32 -2.81 9.13 -4.38
CA THR A 32 -3.15 10.14 -5.40
C THR A 32 -2.90 11.55 -4.88
N SER A 33 -2.95 12.55 -5.76
CA SER A 33 -2.95 13.96 -5.35
C SER A 33 -4.12 14.29 -4.41
N LYS A 34 -5.31 13.73 -4.69
CA LYS A 34 -6.52 13.85 -3.85
C LYS A 34 -6.28 13.36 -2.42
N TYR A 35 -5.70 12.16 -2.28
CA TYR A 35 -5.33 11.61 -0.99
C TYR A 35 -4.32 12.51 -0.26
N ARG A 36 -3.28 12.99 -0.95
CA ARG A 36 -2.23 13.82 -0.34
C ARG A 36 -2.76 15.18 0.13
N ALA A 37 -3.69 15.78 -0.62
CA ALA A 37 -4.38 17.00 -0.22
C ALA A 37 -5.24 16.77 1.04
N TRP A 38 -6.08 15.73 1.01
CA TRP A 38 -6.92 15.35 2.16
C TRP A 38 -6.07 15.02 3.40
N TYR A 39 -4.93 14.35 3.23
CA TYR A 39 -3.97 14.11 4.32
C TYR A 39 -3.51 15.43 4.94
N ALA A 40 -3.06 16.38 4.11
CA ALA A 40 -2.51 17.65 4.56
C ALA A 40 -3.53 18.50 5.33
N GLU A 41 -4.80 18.44 4.94
CA GLU A 41 -5.89 19.12 5.64
C GLU A 41 -6.19 18.52 7.02
N ASN A 42 -5.95 17.23 7.21
CA ASN A 42 -6.42 16.50 8.39
C ASN A 42 -5.30 16.13 9.38
N ILE A 43 -4.02 16.17 8.97
CA ILE A 43 -2.90 15.70 9.79
C ILE A 43 -2.80 16.41 11.16
N THR A 44 -3.12 17.71 11.22
CA THR A 44 -3.09 18.52 12.45
C THR A 44 -4.38 18.50 13.24
N LYS A 45 -5.47 17.93 12.71
CA LYS A 45 -6.75 17.85 13.40
C LYS A 45 -6.71 16.76 14.47
N PRO A 46 -7.55 16.86 15.52
CA PRO A 46 -7.76 15.75 16.43
C PRO A 46 -8.11 14.47 15.65
N ARG A 47 -7.65 13.32 16.14
CA ARG A 47 -8.08 12.05 15.55
C ARG A 47 -9.57 11.85 15.77
N SER A 48 -10.17 10.98 14.95
CA SER A 48 -11.63 10.77 14.89
C SER A 48 -12.45 12.05 14.63
N SER A 49 -11.92 12.97 13.82
CA SER A 49 -12.60 14.22 13.47
C SER A 49 -12.58 14.57 11.99
N ALA A 50 -11.84 13.80 11.17
CA ALA A 50 -11.85 13.99 9.73
C ALA A 50 -13.11 13.34 9.12
N ASP A 51 -13.67 13.98 8.10
CA ASP A 51 -14.65 13.35 7.22
C ASP A 51 -13.95 12.30 6.34
N GLU A 52 -14.70 11.28 5.91
CA GLU A 52 -14.19 10.23 5.02
C GLU A 52 -13.68 10.81 3.70
N LEU A 53 -12.56 10.25 3.19
CA LEU A 53 -12.09 10.58 1.85
C LEU A 53 -13.03 9.96 0.83
N GLU A 54 -13.74 10.80 0.08
CA GLU A 54 -14.61 10.32 -1.00
C GLU A 54 -13.78 9.68 -2.12
N ASN A 55 -14.28 8.57 -2.67
CA ASN A 55 -13.72 7.83 -3.81
C ASN A 55 -12.18 7.70 -3.78
N PRO A 56 -11.61 6.99 -2.78
CA PRO A 56 -10.16 6.89 -2.61
C PRO A 56 -9.46 6.04 -3.69
N LEU A 57 -10.24 5.35 -4.53
CA LEU A 57 -9.76 4.51 -5.63
C LEU A 57 -10.03 5.15 -7.00
N GLU A 58 -10.35 6.45 -7.05
CA GLU A 58 -10.36 7.24 -8.28
C GLU A 58 -9.02 7.96 -8.45
N VAL A 59 -8.54 7.99 -9.69
CA VAL A 59 -7.35 8.72 -10.13
C VAL A 59 -7.71 9.55 -11.36
N SER A 60 -7.29 10.81 -11.45
CA SER A 60 -7.48 11.59 -12.69
C SER A 60 -6.47 11.17 -13.75
N ARG A 61 -6.87 11.15 -15.02
CA ARG A 61 -5.95 10.88 -16.14
C ARG A 61 -4.75 11.83 -16.15
N ASP A 62 -4.94 13.08 -15.70
CA ASP A 62 -3.90 14.11 -15.66
C ASP A 62 -2.81 13.86 -14.59
N GLU A 63 -3.06 12.99 -13.61
CA GLU A 63 -2.09 12.60 -12.57
C GLU A 63 -1.44 11.22 -12.80
N LEU A 64 -1.72 10.58 -13.94
CA LEU A 64 -1.01 9.36 -14.34
C LEU A 64 0.48 9.65 -14.60
N ALA A 65 1.32 8.61 -14.59
CA ALA A 65 2.77 8.69 -14.74
C ALA A 65 3.45 9.61 -13.72
N GLU A 66 3.64 9.08 -12.51
CA GLU A 66 4.47 9.58 -11.41
C GLU A 66 3.77 10.44 -10.35
N GLN A 67 2.53 10.87 -10.58
CA GLN A 67 1.76 11.61 -9.56
C GLN A 67 0.71 10.75 -8.84
N ALA A 68 0.40 9.57 -9.38
CA ALA A 68 -0.42 8.57 -8.72
C ALA A 68 0.32 7.24 -8.63
N TRP A 69 0.29 6.65 -7.44
CA TRP A 69 0.94 5.37 -7.17
C TRP A 69 -0.04 4.32 -6.66
N LEU A 70 -0.01 3.15 -7.28
CA LEU A 70 -0.47 1.93 -6.64
C LEU A 70 0.43 1.66 -5.43
N THR A 71 -0.18 1.59 -4.25
CA THR A 71 0.51 1.39 -2.98
C THR A 71 0.15 0.02 -2.42
N THR A 72 1.19 -0.74 -2.09
CA THR A 72 1.08 -2.06 -1.45
C THR A 72 1.71 -1.96 -0.07
N ASN A 73 0.91 -2.13 0.97
CA ASN A 73 1.43 -2.35 2.32
C ASN A 73 1.54 -3.86 2.56
N PHE A 74 2.74 -4.42 2.42
CA PHE A 74 3.00 -5.83 2.65
C PHE A 74 3.50 -6.02 4.08
N TRP A 75 2.62 -6.43 5.01
CA TRP A 75 2.85 -6.28 6.45
C TRP A 75 4.14 -6.93 6.95
N MET A 76 4.49 -8.14 6.47
CA MET A 76 5.75 -8.82 6.77
C MET A 76 6.80 -8.69 5.65
N GLY A 77 6.68 -7.64 4.85
CA GLY A 77 7.66 -7.31 3.83
C GLY A 77 8.97 -6.82 4.44
N SER A 78 10.10 -7.27 3.90
CA SER A 78 11.43 -6.84 4.34
C SER A 78 12.30 -6.43 3.14
N THR A 79 13.59 -6.13 3.37
CA THR A 79 14.55 -5.81 2.31
C THR A 79 14.77 -6.94 1.30
N GLY A 80 14.45 -8.19 1.67
CA GLY A 80 14.52 -9.33 0.76
C GLY A 80 13.18 -9.70 0.10
N SER A 81 12.11 -8.95 0.38
CA SER A 81 10.81 -9.15 -0.25
C SER A 81 10.72 -8.42 -1.60
N THR A 82 9.89 -8.95 -2.50
CA THR A 82 9.58 -8.33 -3.80
C THR A 82 8.08 -8.12 -3.94
N VAL A 83 7.69 -7.07 -4.66
CA VAL A 83 6.29 -6.79 -5.00
C VAL A 83 6.25 -6.49 -6.49
N GLU A 84 5.37 -7.18 -7.19
CA GLU A 84 5.12 -7.02 -8.62
C GLU A 84 3.64 -6.71 -8.84
N ALA A 85 3.30 -5.89 -9.81
CA ALA A 85 1.91 -5.66 -10.19
C ALA A 85 1.71 -5.75 -11.71
N ALA A 86 0.59 -6.34 -12.11
CA ALA A 86 0.11 -6.37 -13.48
C ALA A 86 -1.18 -5.54 -13.57
N ILE A 87 -1.17 -4.53 -14.44
CA ILE A 87 -2.35 -3.70 -14.73
C ILE A 87 -3.08 -4.28 -15.92
N ASP A 88 -4.40 -4.50 -15.80
CA ASP A 88 -5.30 -5.03 -16.84
C ASP A 88 -4.81 -6.32 -17.52
N GLY A 89 -4.20 -7.20 -16.74
CA GLY A 89 -3.65 -8.47 -17.25
C GLY A 89 -2.38 -8.32 -18.09
N GLY A 90 -1.77 -7.12 -18.12
CA GLY A 90 -0.49 -6.86 -18.75
C GLY A 90 0.69 -7.56 -18.05
N GLY A 91 1.90 -7.26 -18.53
CA GLY A 91 3.13 -7.80 -17.94
C GLY A 91 3.37 -7.29 -16.51
N PRO A 92 3.90 -8.13 -15.60
CA PRO A 92 4.21 -7.68 -14.25
C PRO A 92 5.34 -6.65 -14.25
N VAL A 93 5.17 -5.60 -13.45
CA VAL A 93 6.18 -4.56 -13.21
C VAL A 93 6.57 -4.57 -11.74
N VAL A 94 7.87 -4.53 -11.46
CA VAL A 94 8.40 -4.52 -10.09
C VAL A 94 8.13 -3.17 -9.44
N ALA A 95 7.47 -3.19 -8.29
CA ALA A 95 7.25 -2.02 -7.45
C ALA A 95 8.50 -1.67 -6.62
N SER A 96 8.67 -0.39 -6.29
CA SER A 96 9.79 0.10 -5.51
C SER A 96 9.40 0.30 -4.04
N ARG A 97 10.25 -0.10 -3.11
CA ARG A 97 10.06 0.24 -1.69
C ARG A 97 10.11 1.75 -1.49
N THR A 98 9.23 2.28 -0.64
CA THR A 98 9.26 3.70 -0.29
C THR A 98 10.42 4.04 0.65
N GLN A 99 10.77 3.12 1.56
CA GLN A 99 11.91 3.18 2.47
C GLN A 99 12.92 2.07 2.16
N GLN A 100 14.21 2.40 1.97
CA GLN A 100 15.22 1.44 1.51
C GLN A 100 15.85 0.60 2.64
N LEU A 101 15.82 1.10 3.88
CA LEU A 101 16.41 0.48 5.09
C LEU A 101 17.92 0.24 4.98
N ARG A 102 18.65 1.25 4.53
CA ARG A 102 20.11 1.32 4.46
C ARG A 102 20.71 2.22 5.55
N GLY A 103 19.93 2.52 6.60
CA GLY A 103 20.33 3.39 7.72
C GLY A 103 19.96 4.86 7.53
N GLU A 104 19.13 5.18 6.53
CA GLU A 104 18.57 6.52 6.34
C GLU A 104 17.52 6.87 7.41
N ASP A 105 17.27 8.17 7.61
CA ASP A 105 16.18 8.63 8.47
C ASP A 105 14.82 8.16 7.93
N PRO A 106 13.85 7.88 8.83
CA PRO A 106 12.49 7.55 8.41
C PRO A 106 11.88 8.65 7.57
N LEU A 107 11.37 8.29 6.39
CA LEU A 107 10.59 9.18 5.55
C LEU A 107 9.17 9.31 6.13
N ILE A 108 8.67 10.55 6.17
CA ILE A 108 7.44 10.91 6.88
C ILE A 108 6.55 11.73 5.95
N GLY A 109 5.25 11.46 6.01
CA GLY A 109 4.23 12.23 5.31
C GLY A 109 3.41 11.37 4.36
N ALA A 110 2.49 12.02 3.66
CA ALA A 110 1.48 11.35 2.84
C ALA A 110 2.08 10.37 1.80
N GLU A 111 3.24 10.68 1.22
CA GLU A 111 3.90 9.80 0.23
C GLU A 111 4.54 8.54 0.83
N TYR A 112 4.69 8.51 2.15
CA TYR A 112 5.41 7.48 2.90
C TYR A 112 4.51 6.78 3.94
N SER A 113 3.21 7.09 3.92
CA SER A 113 2.18 6.49 4.75
C SER A 113 1.28 5.55 3.94
N ASP A 114 0.63 4.61 4.62
CA ASP A 114 -0.41 3.76 4.04
C ASP A 114 -1.73 4.54 3.93
N PRO A 115 -2.27 4.77 2.72
CA PRO A 115 -3.55 5.45 2.55
C PRO A 115 -4.70 4.79 3.33
N VAL A 116 -4.79 3.46 3.35
CA VAL A 116 -5.89 2.77 4.06
C VAL A 116 -5.80 3.02 5.56
N ALA A 117 -4.61 2.86 6.13
CA ALA A 117 -4.41 3.07 7.56
C ALA A 117 -4.65 4.53 7.96
N ILE A 118 -4.21 5.49 7.15
CA ILE A 118 -4.42 6.91 7.44
C ILE A 118 -5.91 7.29 7.35
N MET A 119 -6.62 6.81 6.32
CA MET A 119 -8.07 7.02 6.20
C MET A 119 -8.81 6.49 7.43
N GLU A 120 -8.51 5.26 7.85
CA GLU A 120 -9.08 4.68 9.08
C GLU A 120 -8.77 5.52 10.32
N GLN A 121 -7.52 5.90 10.51
CA GLN A 121 -7.07 6.55 11.76
C GLN A 121 -7.55 7.99 11.90
N PHE A 122 -7.68 8.72 10.81
CA PHE A 122 -8.13 10.11 10.84
C PHE A 122 -9.63 10.19 11.12
N VAL A 123 -10.41 9.25 10.56
CA VAL A 123 -11.88 9.19 10.67
C VAL A 123 -12.33 8.49 11.96
N HIS A 124 -11.71 7.38 12.33
CA HIS A 124 -12.16 6.53 13.45
C HIS A 124 -11.23 6.54 14.67
N GLY A 125 -10.06 7.17 14.55
CA GLY A 125 -9.08 7.26 15.64
C GLY A 125 -8.00 6.18 15.58
N GLY A 126 -6.95 6.36 16.38
CA GLY A 126 -5.78 5.47 16.40
C GLY A 126 -4.46 6.23 16.46
N GLY A 127 -3.35 5.50 16.47
CA GLY A 127 -2.01 6.09 16.35
C GLY A 127 -1.76 6.60 14.94
N LEU A 128 -0.90 7.60 14.76
CA LEU A 128 -0.56 8.13 13.43
C LEU A 128 0.37 7.17 12.67
N ALA A 129 -0.07 6.66 11.51
CA ALA A 129 0.74 5.86 10.58
C ALA A 129 1.37 6.72 9.46
N ASP A 130 2.06 7.80 9.81
CA ASP A 130 2.69 8.75 8.86
C ASP A 130 3.98 8.24 8.19
N ARG A 131 4.41 7.03 8.54
CA ARG A 131 5.64 6.40 8.06
C ARG A 131 5.48 4.89 8.09
N SER A 132 6.10 4.18 7.15
CA SER A 132 6.15 2.72 7.17
C SER A 132 7.36 2.18 6.41
N MET A 133 7.91 1.07 6.91
CA MET A 133 8.99 0.31 6.29
C MET A 133 8.50 -0.78 5.33
N HIS A 134 7.18 -0.99 5.29
CA HIS A 134 6.50 -2.09 4.63
C HIS A 134 5.71 -1.66 3.39
N LEU A 135 6.02 -0.48 2.83
CA LEU A 135 5.33 0.06 1.66
C LEU A 135 6.16 -0.10 0.39
N TRP A 136 5.47 -0.56 -0.66
CA TRP A 136 5.92 -0.55 -2.03
C TRP A 136 4.99 0.36 -2.84
N ARG A 137 5.57 1.05 -3.82
CA ARG A 137 4.87 1.91 -4.75
C ARG A 137 5.19 1.55 -6.19
N LEU A 138 4.18 1.59 -7.05
CA LEU A 138 4.31 1.50 -8.50
C LEU A 138 3.57 2.70 -9.12
N ALA A 139 4.25 3.45 -9.98
CA ALA A 139 3.58 4.50 -10.76
C ALA A 139 2.58 3.87 -11.73
N LEU A 140 1.36 4.41 -11.77
CA LEU A 140 0.37 3.95 -12.74
C LEU A 140 0.79 4.35 -14.18
N PRO A 141 0.56 3.49 -15.19
CA PRO A 141 0.87 3.81 -16.58
C PRO A 141 0.22 5.12 -17.04
N ALA A 142 0.95 5.91 -17.85
CA ALA A 142 0.50 7.21 -18.36
C ALA A 142 -0.72 7.12 -19.30
N ASP A 143 -0.86 5.96 -19.93
CA ASP A 143 -1.72 5.69 -21.06
C ASP A 143 -2.96 4.89 -20.70
N LEU A 144 -3.28 4.75 -19.40
CA LEU A 144 -4.56 4.19 -18.99
C LEU A 144 -5.69 5.05 -19.54
N GLU A 145 -6.68 4.38 -20.13
CA GLU A 145 -7.89 5.04 -20.63
C GLU A 145 -8.81 5.42 -19.47
N VAL A 146 -9.82 6.24 -19.75
CA VAL A 146 -10.85 6.56 -18.75
C VAL A 146 -11.74 5.34 -18.54
N GLY A 147 -11.96 4.95 -17.29
CA GLY A 147 -12.82 3.82 -16.91
C GLY A 147 -12.25 2.98 -15.77
N GLU A 148 -12.84 1.80 -15.58
CA GLU A 148 -12.42 0.84 -14.56
C GLU A 148 -11.19 0.05 -15.01
N HIS A 149 -10.24 -0.13 -14.08
CA HIS A 149 -8.99 -0.85 -14.26
C HIS A 149 -8.75 -1.83 -13.11
N THR A 150 -7.92 -2.82 -13.37
CA THR A 150 -7.53 -3.83 -12.38
C THR A 150 -6.03 -3.84 -12.17
N ALA A 151 -5.61 -3.86 -10.92
CA ALA A 151 -4.21 -4.05 -10.52
C ALA A 151 -4.07 -5.35 -9.74
N LYS A 152 -3.51 -6.39 -10.38
CA LYS A 152 -3.17 -7.64 -9.71
C LYS A 152 -1.77 -7.54 -9.14
N VAL A 153 -1.64 -7.59 -7.82
CA VAL A 153 -0.37 -7.48 -7.10
C VAL A 153 0.04 -8.83 -6.55
N THR A 154 1.30 -9.21 -6.77
CA THR A 154 1.92 -10.38 -6.16
C THR A 154 3.09 -9.94 -5.28
N SER A 155 3.00 -10.23 -3.99
CA SER A 155 4.09 -10.00 -3.03
C SER A 155 4.77 -11.33 -2.70
N THR A 156 6.10 -11.36 -2.76
CA THR A 156 6.92 -12.52 -2.41
C THR A 156 7.79 -12.18 -1.20
N ASP A 157 7.74 -13.00 -0.15
CA ASP A 157 8.58 -12.81 1.03
C ASP A 157 9.98 -13.44 0.89
N VAL A 158 10.80 -13.27 1.93
CA VAL A 158 12.18 -13.81 2.03
C VAL A 158 12.25 -15.34 2.03
N HIS A 159 11.12 -16.02 2.24
CA HIS A 159 11.00 -17.47 2.22
C HIS A 159 10.45 -17.98 0.88
N GLY A 160 10.20 -17.09 -0.08
CA GLY A 160 9.65 -17.42 -1.39
C GLY A 160 8.14 -17.68 -1.42
N ARG A 161 7.42 -17.45 -0.31
CA ARG A 161 5.95 -17.55 -0.31
C ARG A 161 5.37 -16.37 -1.06
N LYS A 162 4.32 -16.64 -1.84
CA LYS A 162 3.64 -15.65 -2.67
C LYS A 162 2.23 -15.40 -2.17
N PHE A 163 1.86 -14.13 -2.11
CA PHE A 163 0.53 -13.65 -1.76
C PHE A 163 0.03 -12.79 -2.92
N THR A 164 -1.23 -12.91 -3.30
CA THR A 164 -1.79 -12.20 -4.45
C THR A 164 -3.13 -11.61 -4.13
N GLU A 165 -3.28 -10.32 -4.43
CA GLU A 165 -4.50 -9.56 -4.27
C GLU A 165 -4.77 -8.75 -5.55
N THR A 166 -6.03 -8.39 -5.77
CA THR A 166 -6.45 -7.55 -6.89
C THR A 166 -7.15 -6.32 -6.35
N LEU A 167 -6.71 -5.14 -6.80
CA LEU A 167 -7.40 -3.87 -6.58
C LEU A 167 -8.15 -3.48 -7.85
N VAL A 168 -9.39 -3.05 -7.71
CA VAL A 168 -10.15 -2.37 -8.78
C VAL A 168 -10.10 -0.88 -8.52
N PHE A 169 -9.80 -0.08 -9.54
CA PHE A 169 -9.73 1.39 -9.43
C PHE A 169 -10.27 2.04 -10.70
N GLU A 170 -10.63 3.32 -10.63
CA GLU A 170 -11.21 4.06 -11.75
C GLU A 170 -10.31 5.22 -12.18
N VAL A 171 -10.02 5.30 -13.47
CA VAL A 171 -9.39 6.45 -14.10
C VAL A 171 -10.49 7.39 -14.58
N THR A 172 -10.49 8.61 -14.05
CA THR A 172 -11.45 9.67 -14.36
C THR A 172 -10.83 10.70 -15.30
N LYS A 173 -11.66 11.59 -15.83
CA LYS A 173 -11.21 12.64 -16.75
C LYS A 173 -10.34 13.70 -16.09
#